data_AF-A0A7V1MQ07-F1
#
_entry.id   AF-A0A7V1MQ07-F1
#
_cell.length_a   1.000
_cell.length_b   1.000
_cell.length_c   1.000
_cell.angle_alpha   90.00
_cell.angle_beta   90.00
_cell.angle_gamma   90.00
#
_symmetry.space_group_name_H-M   'P 1'
#
loop_
_entity.id
_entity.type
_entity.pdbx_description
1 polymer ?
#
loop_
_entity_poly.entity_id
_entity_poly.type
_entity_poly.pdbx_seq_one_letter_code
_entity_poly.pdbx_strand_id
1 'polypeptide(L)'
;MNTFNDLVKDQWCYGGKKYASTATKESTDILVDDYGFNWLLGTLNKYIYRYKNLGREKDLLKIACYCFIMWLKFGFHVSSYGTVSDNYTTVESKAKFWDKFIADINESKIPVESLGYDKSTLLMAVVKELLDLRTRANITSTRLTIIYKTVKAIWILDEHDKKEVHDCDTWLEGNSHGKKT
;
A
#
# COMPACT_ATOMS: atom_id res chain seq x y z
N MET A 1 -18.70 1.06 9.22
CA MET A 1 -17.82 2.06 8.57
C MET A 1 -16.39 1.55 8.72
N ASN A 2 -15.73 1.17 7.63
CA ASN A 2 -14.44 0.47 7.66
C ASN A 2 -13.30 1.49 7.58
N THR A 3 -12.90 2.04 8.73
CA THR A 3 -11.91 3.11 8.85
C THR A 3 -10.66 2.86 8.01
N PHE A 4 -10.18 1.61 7.98
CA PHE A 4 -8.95 1.28 7.28
C PHE A 4 -9.06 1.57 5.78
N ASN A 5 -10.13 1.10 5.14
CA ASN A 5 -10.32 1.31 3.70
C ASN A 5 -10.52 2.80 3.39
N ASP A 6 -11.24 3.53 4.24
CA ASP A 6 -11.44 4.98 4.08
C ASP A 6 -10.09 5.73 4.18
N LEU A 7 -9.24 5.38 5.15
CA LEU A 7 -7.91 5.97 5.30
C LEU A 7 -6.95 5.60 4.17
N VAL A 8 -7.02 4.37 3.64
CA VAL A 8 -6.27 3.98 2.44
C VAL A 8 -6.75 4.78 1.23
N LYS A 9 -8.07 5.02 1.13
CA LYS A 9 -8.65 5.86 0.10
C LYS A 9 -8.08 7.27 0.14
N ASP A 10 -7.99 7.84 1.34
CA ASP A 10 -7.40 9.17 1.54
C ASP A 10 -5.92 9.21 1.13
N GLN A 11 -5.15 8.13 1.38
CA GLN A 11 -3.75 8.07 0.94
C GLN A 11 -3.60 8.20 -0.57
N TRP A 12 -4.39 7.47 -1.37
CA TRP A 12 -4.26 7.56 -2.82
C TRP A 12 -4.92 8.82 -3.39
N CYS A 13 -5.99 9.33 -2.77
CA CYS A 13 -6.61 10.61 -3.15
C CYS A 13 -5.63 11.77 -2.97
N TYR A 14 -4.98 11.86 -1.80
CA TYR A 14 -4.00 12.90 -1.51
C TYR A 14 -2.73 12.71 -2.35
N GLY A 15 -2.22 11.48 -2.41
CA GLY A 15 -1.03 11.14 -3.20
C GLY A 15 -1.19 11.46 -4.67
N GLY A 16 -2.32 11.11 -5.28
CA GLY A 16 -2.56 11.38 -6.71
C GLY A 16 -2.67 12.86 -7.04
N LYS A 17 -3.14 13.71 -6.11
CA LYS A 17 -3.07 15.18 -6.27
C LYS A 17 -1.63 15.70 -6.13
N LYS A 18 -0.90 15.22 -5.12
CA LYS A 18 0.47 15.66 -4.80
C LYS A 18 1.48 15.25 -5.88
N TYR A 19 1.28 14.09 -6.49
CA TYR A 19 2.21 13.46 -7.44
C TYR A 19 1.66 13.39 -8.86
N ALA A 20 0.61 14.15 -9.19
CA ALA A 20 0.18 14.34 -10.57
C ALA A 20 1.36 14.92 -11.37
N SER A 21 1.74 14.25 -12.46
CA SER A 21 2.83 14.71 -13.33
C SER A 21 2.29 15.24 -14.64
N THR A 22 1.42 14.46 -15.30
CA THR A 22 0.67 14.87 -16.48
C THR A 22 -0.80 14.52 -16.31
N ALA A 23 -1.64 14.88 -17.28
CA ALA A 23 -3.05 14.45 -17.30
C ALA A 23 -3.22 12.92 -17.31
N THR A 24 -2.19 12.18 -17.69
CA THR A 24 -2.24 10.72 -17.89
C THR A 24 -1.25 9.92 -17.04
N LYS A 25 -0.37 10.59 -16.28
CA LYS A 25 0.66 9.93 -15.45
C LYS A 25 0.83 10.60 -14.09
N GLU A 26 1.09 9.78 -13.08
CA GLU A 26 1.62 10.20 -11.79
C GLU A 26 3.13 9.96 -11.70
N SER A 27 3.81 10.60 -10.75
CA SER A 27 5.24 10.37 -10.51
C SER A 27 5.54 8.89 -10.20
N THR A 28 4.60 8.15 -9.61
CA THR A 28 4.75 6.71 -9.41
C THR A 28 4.86 5.94 -10.73
N ASP A 29 4.10 6.34 -11.76
CA ASP A 29 4.19 5.72 -13.08
C ASP A 29 5.56 5.98 -13.70
N ILE A 30 6.05 7.22 -13.61
CA ILE A 30 7.38 7.62 -14.09
C ILE A 30 8.48 6.82 -13.40
N LEU A 31 8.42 6.69 -12.07
CA LEU A 31 9.42 5.95 -11.32
C LEU A 31 9.46 4.46 -11.68
N VAL A 32 8.30 3.87 -12.02
CA VAL A 32 8.27 2.49 -12.52
C VAL A 32 8.80 2.41 -13.95
N ASP A 33 8.51 3.38 -14.80
CA ASP A 33 9.03 3.42 -16.17
C ASP A 33 10.58 3.54 -16.15
N ASP A 34 11.14 4.36 -15.26
CA ASP A 34 12.58 4.64 -15.19
C ASP A 34 13.38 3.59 -14.40
N TYR A 35 12.83 3.08 -13.29
CA TYR A 35 13.56 2.20 -12.34
C TYR A 35 12.98 0.78 -12.24
N GLY A 36 11.87 0.51 -12.94
CA GLY A 36 11.16 -0.77 -12.89
C GLY A 36 10.32 -0.95 -11.62
N PHE A 37 9.40 -1.93 -11.66
CA PHE A 37 8.46 -2.17 -10.57
C PHE A 37 9.14 -2.64 -9.27
N ASN A 38 10.36 -3.17 -9.33
CA ASN A 38 11.13 -3.56 -8.15
C ASN A 38 11.42 -2.38 -7.22
N TRP A 39 11.50 -1.15 -7.75
CA TRP A 39 11.57 0.06 -6.93
C TRP A 39 10.34 0.20 -6.00
N LEU A 40 9.16 -0.15 -6.51
CA LEU A 40 7.92 -0.12 -5.74
C LEU A 40 7.94 -1.16 -4.60
N LEU A 41 8.45 -2.36 -4.88
CA LEU A 41 8.65 -3.41 -3.87
C LEU A 41 9.67 -2.98 -2.80
N GLY A 42 10.75 -2.31 -3.18
CA GLY A 42 11.70 -1.72 -2.24
C GLY A 42 11.03 -0.67 -1.34
N THR A 43 10.16 0.17 -1.92
CA THR A 43 9.38 1.17 -1.19
C THR A 43 8.41 0.53 -0.20
N LEU A 44 7.72 -0.54 -0.58
CA LEU A 44 6.86 -1.34 0.30
C LEU A 44 7.63 -1.94 1.48
N ASN A 45 8.78 -2.59 1.19
CA ASN A 45 9.64 -3.16 2.23
C ASN A 45 10.14 -2.09 3.21
N LYS A 46 10.52 -0.91 2.73
CA LYS A 46 10.91 0.22 3.59
C LYS A 46 9.81 0.57 4.59
N TYR A 47 8.54 0.60 4.18
CA TYR A 47 7.43 0.88 5.09
C TYR A 47 7.22 -0.21 6.13
N ILE A 48 7.42 -1.49 5.77
CA ILE A 48 7.38 -2.59 6.75
C ILE A 48 8.44 -2.40 7.82
N TYR A 49 9.69 -2.13 7.43
CA TYR A 49 10.77 -1.92 8.39
C TYR A 49 10.54 -0.68 9.26
N ARG A 50 10.02 0.41 8.69
CA ARG A 50 9.66 1.61 9.47
C ARG A 50 8.55 1.34 10.46
N TYR A 51 7.50 0.62 10.05
CA TYR A 51 6.44 0.21 10.97
C TYR A 51 6.97 -0.72 12.06
N LYS A 52 7.76 -1.73 11.71
CA LYS A 52 8.40 -2.63 12.68
C LYS A 52 9.21 -1.89 13.73
N ASN A 53 9.95 -0.85 13.32
CA ASN A 53 10.86 -0.13 14.20
C ASN A 53 10.18 1.01 14.99
N LEU A 54 9.14 1.65 14.42
CA LEU A 54 8.56 2.89 14.93
C LEU A 54 7.07 2.80 15.27
N GLY A 55 6.39 1.71 14.91
CA GLY A 55 4.94 1.55 15.12
C GLY A 55 4.07 2.53 14.32
N ARG A 56 4.59 3.14 13.25
CA ARG A 56 3.88 4.20 12.50
C ARG A 56 2.74 3.65 11.68
N GLU A 57 1.51 3.78 12.16
CA GLU A 57 0.27 3.28 11.53
C GLU A 57 0.14 3.65 10.04
N LYS A 58 0.56 4.88 9.66
CA LYS A 58 0.54 5.35 8.25
C LYS A 58 1.34 4.46 7.30
N ASP A 59 2.40 3.82 7.78
CA ASP A 59 3.20 2.93 6.95
C ASP A 59 2.38 1.68 6.53
N LEU A 60 1.46 1.18 7.37
CA LEU A 60 0.49 0.15 6.99
C LEU A 60 -0.48 0.65 5.91
N LEU A 61 -1.02 1.85 6.07
CA LEU A 61 -1.91 2.46 5.07
C LEU A 61 -1.20 2.66 3.72
N LYS A 62 0.07 3.06 3.74
CA LYS A 62 0.90 3.17 2.54
C LYS A 62 1.11 1.83 1.87
N ILE A 63 1.40 0.76 2.62
CA ILE A 63 1.54 -0.58 2.07
C ILE A 63 0.25 -1.01 1.34
N ALA A 64 -0.90 -0.88 2.00
CA ALA A 64 -2.20 -1.20 1.43
C ALA A 64 -2.54 -0.35 0.19
N CYS A 65 -2.22 0.94 0.21
CA CYS A 65 -2.37 1.84 -0.93
C CYS A 65 -1.53 1.37 -2.13
N TYR A 66 -0.28 0.98 -1.92
CA TYR A 66 0.58 0.47 -2.98
C TYR A 66 0.13 -0.90 -3.51
N CYS A 67 -0.52 -1.75 -2.71
CA CYS A 67 -1.18 -2.95 -3.24
C CYS A 67 -2.25 -2.60 -4.27
N PHE A 68 -3.06 -1.56 -4.02
CA PHE A 68 -4.05 -1.08 -4.99
C PHE A 68 -3.40 -0.49 -6.24
N ILE A 69 -2.36 0.34 -6.08
CA ILE A 69 -1.61 0.91 -7.22
C ILE A 69 -1.00 -0.21 -8.07
N MET A 70 -0.38 -1.22 -7.47
CA MET A 70 0.12 -2.39 -8.19
C MET A 70 -1.02 -3.12 -8.89
N TRP A 71 -2.14 -3.32 -8.20
CA TRP A 71 -3.27 -4.02 -8.78
C TRP A 71 -3.81 -3.35 -10.05
N LEU A 72 -3.84 -2.01 -10.06
CA LEU A 72 -4.13 -1.23 -11.26
C LEU A 72 -3.02 -1.36 -12.31
N LYS A 73 -1.76 -1.14 -11.92
CA LYS A 73 -0.63 -1.12 -12.85
C LYS A 73 -0.48 -2.44 -13.60
N PHE A 74 -0.67 -3.57 -12.93
CA PHE A 74 -0.63 -4.90 -13.53
C PHE A 74 -1.95 -5.31 -14.22
N GLY A 75 -2.96 -4.43 -14.29
CA GLY A 75 -4.14 -4.65 -15.11
C GLY A 75 -5.17 -5.61 -14.54
N PHE A 76 -5.14 -5.88 -13.23
CA PHE A 76 -6.09 -6.82 -12.62
C PHE A 76 -7.54 -6.32 -12.60
N HIS A 77 -7.75 -5.02 -12.82
CA HIS A 77 -9.06 -4.42 -13.04
C HIS A 77 -9.68 -4.79 -14.40
N VAL A 78 -8.85 -5.20 -15.37
CA VAL A 78 -9.28 -5.59 -16.72
C VAL A 78 -9.40 -7.10 -16.84
N SER A 79 -8.45 -7.85 -16.27
CA SER A 79 -8.35 -9.30 -16.37
C SER A 79 -7.82 -9.90 -15.08
N SER A 80 -8.34 -11.06 -14.66
CA SER A 80 -7.86 -11.76 -13.46
C SER A 80 -6.38 -12.18 -13.53
N TYR A 81 -5.84 -12.36 -14.73
CA TYR A 81 -4.44 -12.68 -14.98
C TYR A 81 -3.55 -11.44 -15.17
N GLY A 82 -4.15 -10.25 -15.15
CA GLY A 82 -3.46 -8.99 -15.41
C GLY A 82 -3.15 -8.77 -16.89
N THR A 83 -2.27 -7.81 -17.17
CA THR A 83 -1.86 -7.40 -18.51
C THR A 83 -0.35 -7.50 -18.68
N VAL A 84 0.09 -7.72 -19.93
CA VAL A 84 1.51 -7.79 -20.28
C VAL A 84 2.18 -6.43 -20.07
N SER A 85 1.51 -5.35 -20.47
CA SER A 85 1.95 -3.96 -20.28
C SER A 85 1.50 -3.40 -18.94
N ASP A 86 2.25 -2.41 -18.46
CA ASP A 86 1.85 -1.61 -17.31
C ASP A 86 0.74 -0.63 -17.70
N ASN A 87 -0.19 -0.39 -16.77
CA ASN A 87 -1.26 0.59 -16.89
C ASN A 87 -0.93 1.83 -16.06
N TYR A 88 -1.40 3.00 -16.49
CA TYR A 88 -1.22 4.23 -15.73
C TYR A 88 -2.23 4.38 -14.60
N THR A 89 -1.75 4.91 -13.49
CA THR A 89 -2.46 4.90 -12.22
C THR A 89 -2.93 6.31 -11.84
N THR A 90 -3.63 7.00 -12.74
CA THR A 90 -4.16 8.35 -12.49
C THR A 90 -5.20 8.38 -11.36
N VAL A 91 -5.46 9.57 -10.79
CA VAL A 91 -6.56 9.79 -9.82
C VAL A 91 -7.90 9.30 -10.37
N GLU A 92 -8.17 9.51 -11.66
CA GLU A 92 -9.40 9.06 -12.30
C GLU A 92 -9.50 7.53 -12.33
N SER A 93 -8.43 6.83 -12.75
CA SER A 93 -8.44 5.36 -12.78
C SER A 93 -8.55 4.77 -11.38
N LYS A 94 -7.86 5.36 -10.40
CA LYS A 94 -8.00 4.99 -8.99
C LYS A 94 -9.42 5.16 -8.48
N ALA A 95 -10.04 6.31 -8.72
CA ALA A 95 -11.42 6.57 -8.31
C ALA A 95 -12.42 5.60 -8.94
N LYS A 96 -12.25 5.32 -10.25
CA LYS A 96 -13.10 4.41 -11.01
C LYS A 96 -13.07 2.98 -10.48
N PHE A 97 -11.91 2.50 -10.04
CA PHE A 97 -11.70 1.08 -9.73
C PHE A 97 -11.50 0.76 -8.25
N TRP A 98 -11.52 1.76 -7.37
CA TRP A 98 -11.35 1.56 -5.92
C TRP A 98 -12.40 0.60 -5.33
N ASP A 99 -13.68 0.85 -5.60
CA ASP A 99 -14.77 0.04 -5.04
C ASP A 99 -14.71 -1.41 -5.55
N LYS A 100 -14.32 -1.59 -6.83
CA LYS A 100 -14.07 -2.91 -7.39
C LYS A 100 -12.92 -3.63 -6.68
N PHE A 101 -11.80 -2.96 -6.47
CA PHE A 101 -10.67 -3.54 -5.75
C PHE A 101 -11.09 -3.99 -4.34
N ILE A 102 -11.82 -3.16 -3.60
CA ILE A 102 -12.30 -3.52 -2.26
C ILE A 102 -13.29 -4.69 -2.30
N ALA A 103 -14.17 -4.77 -3.30
CA ALA A 103 -15.05 -5.91 -3.51
C ALA A 103 -14.23 -7.19 -3.73
N ASP A 104 -13.25 -7.17 -4.64
CA ASP A 104 -12.38 -8.31 -4.94
C ASP A 104 -11.62 -8.79 -3.67
N ILE A 105 -11.14 -7.85 -2.83
CA ILE A 105 -10.51 -8.17 -1.53
C ILE A 105 -11.49 -8.85 -0.58
N ASN A 106 -12.72 -8.36 -0.46
CA ASN A 106 -13.71 -8.87 0.48
C ASN A 106 -14.29 -10.22 0.06
N GLU A 107 -14.47 -10.46 -1.25
CA GLU A 107 -14.98 -11.73 -1.80
C GLU A 107 -13.94 -12.85 -1.76
N SER A 108 -12.66 -12.50 -1.70
CA SER A 108 -11.57 -13.47 -1.57
C SER A 108 -11.73 -14.33 -0.31
N LYS A 109 -11.71 -15.66 -0.49
CA LYS A 109 -11.80 -16.65 0.60
C LYS A 109 -10.45 -16.96 1.27
N ILE A 110 -9.41 -16.17 0.98
CA ILE A 110 -8.07 -16.39 1.55
C ILE A 110 -8.12 -16.18 3.07
N PRO A 111 -7.81 -17.22 3.87
CA PRO A 111 -7.85 -17.15 5.33
C PRO A 111 -6.54 -16.59 5.88
N VAL A 112 -6.52 -15.30 6.22
CA VAL A 112 -5.33 -14.65 6.80
C VAL A 112 -5.08 -15.11 8.24
N GLU A 113 -6.12 -15.59 8.92
CA GLU A 113 -6.07 -16.16 10.26
C GLU A 113 -5.14 -17.39 10.33
N SER A 114 -4.95 -18.08 9.20
CA SER A 114 -4.02 -19.22 9.09
C SER A 114 -2.54 -18.80 9.04
N LEU A 115 -2.24 -17.52 8.82
CA LEU A 115 -0.87 -17.00 8.75
C LEU A 115 -0.27 -16.70 10.12
N GLY A 116 -1.06 -16.79 11.19
CA GLY A 116 -0.65 -16.50 12.56
C GLY A 116 -1.53 -15.43 13.21
N TYR A 117 -1.46 -15.34 14.55
CA TYR A 117 -2.28 -14.41 15.33
C TYR A 117 -1.49 -13.25 15.92
N ASP A 118 -0.14 -13.31 15.92
CA ASP A 118 0.69 -12.22 16.43
C ASP A 118 1.24 -11.33 15.31
N LYS A 119 1.45 -10.05 15.66
CA LYS A 119 1.96 -9.03 14.74
C LYS A 119 3.28 -9.40 14.07
N SER A 120 4.21 -10.00 14.81
CA SER A 120 5.55 -10.31 14.27
C SER A 120 5.45 -11.35 13.17
N THR A 121 4.68 -12.41 13.39
CA THR A 121 4.43 -13.45 12.39
C THR A 121 3.74 -12.89 11.15
N LEU A 122 2.70 -12.06 11.33
CA LEU A 122 2.00 -11.43 10.21
C LEU A 122 2.92 -10.49 9.40
N LEU A 123 3.75 -9.67 10.05
CA LEU A 123 4.71 -8.81 9.34
C LEU A 123 5.71 -9.64 8.53
N MET A 124 6.21 -10.75 9.09
CA MET A 124 7.10 -11.66 8.36
C MET A 124 6.41 -12.32 7.17
N ALA A 125 5.11 -12.65 7.29
CA ALA A 125 4.33 -13.13 6.16
C ALA A 125 4.24 -12.08 5.04
N VAL A 126 4.02 -10.80 5.37
CA VAL A 126 4.05 -9.72 4.36
C VAL A 126 5.42 -9.61 3.68
N VAL A 127 6.52 -9.64 4.44
CA VAL A 127 7.88 -9.59 3.87
C VAL A 127 8.11 -10.75 2.91
N LYS A 128 7.70 -11.97 3.28
CA LYS A 128 7.81 -13.15 2.42
C LYS A 128 7.05 -12.97 1.11
N GLU A 129 5.80 -12.51 1.19
CA GLU A 129 5.01 -12.23 -0.02
C GLU A 129 5.70 -11.19 -0.91
N LEU A 130 6.18 -10.07 -0.36
CA LEU A 130 6.90 -9.06 -1.15
C LEU A 130 8.16 -9.60 -1.82
N LEU A 131 8.91 -10.47 -1.13
CA LEU A 131 10.11 -11.10 -1.71
C LEU A 131 9.75 -12.05 -2.86
N ASP A 132 8.61 -12.74 -2.78
CA ASP A 132 8.12 -13.59 -3.87
C ASP A 132 7.67 -12.79 -5.08
N LEU A 133 7.19 -11.55 -4.89
CA LEU A 133 6.76 -10.63 -5.95
C LEU A 133 7.93 -10.03 -6.76
N ARG A 134 9.19 -10.27 -6.40
CA ARG A 134 10.38 -9.70 -7.07
C ARG A 134 10.48 -10.05 -8.56
N THR A 135 9.77 -11.07 -9.01
CA THR A 135 9.64 -11.44 -10.41
C THR A 135 8.23 -11.11 -10.89
N ARG A 136 8.12 -10.48 -12.06
CA ARG A 136 6.83 -10.07 -12.63
C ARG A 136 5.84 -11.23 -12.74
N ALA A 137 6.32 -12.41 -13.13
CA ALA A 137 5.50 -13.62 -13.27
C ALA A 137 4.82 -14.07 -11.96
N ASN A 138 5.36 -13.68 -10.81
CA ASN A 138 4.78 -14.01 -9.52
C ASN A 138 3.77 -12.96 -9.04
N ILE A 139 3.64 -11.83 -9.74
CA ILE A 139 2.70 -10.78 -9.38
C ILE A 139 1.29 -11.23 -9.78
N THR A 140 0.45 -11.44 -8.77
CA THR A 140 -0.93 -11.91 -8.94
C THR A 140 -1.84 -11.13 -8.01
N SER A 141 -3.11 -10.97 -8.42
CA SER A 141 -4.15 -10.38 -7.59
C SER A 141 -4.27 -11.10 -6.23
N THR A 142 -4.11 -12.43 -6.22
CA THR A 142 -4.12 -13.28 -5.02
C THR A 142 -3.07 -12.85 -4.00
N ARG A 143 -1.80 -12.68 -4.41
CA ARG A 143 -0.73 -12.28 -3.50
C ARG A 143 -0.88 -10.84 -3.00
N LEU A 144 -1.33 -9.93 -3.86
CA LEU A 144 -1.66 -8.56 -3.44
C LEU A 144 -2.81 -8.57 -2.42
N THR A 145 -3.79 -9.46 -2.59
CA THR A 145 -4.88 -9.66 -1.62
C THR A 145 -4.38 -10.19 -0.29
N ILE A 146 -3.47 -11.17 -0.29
CA ILE A 146 -2.83 -11.68 0.93
C ILE A 146 -2.17 -10.52 1.68
N ILE A 147 -1.30 -9.75 1.00
CA ILE A 147 -0.60 -8.62 1.62
C ILE A 147 -1.60 -7.63 2.21
N TYR A 148 -2.59 -7.20 1.43
CA TYR A 148 -3.58 -6.21 1.87
C TYR A 148 -4.34 -6.68 3.11
N LYS A 149 -4.85 -7.91 3.10
CA LYS A 149 -5.60 -8.47 4.22
C LYS A 149 -4.72 -8.66 5.46
N THR A 150 -3.47 -9.11 5.29
CA THR A 150 -2.51 -9.25 6.41
C THR A 150 -2.18 -7.91 7.05
N VAL A 151 -1.94 -6.87 6.26
CA VAL A 151 -1.70 -5.51 6.75
C VAL A 151 -2.93 -4.96 7.49
N LYS A 152 -4.13 -5.22 6.98
CA LYS A 152 -5.38 -4.86 7.66
C LYS A 152 -5.59 -5.65 8.95
N ALA A 153 -5.20 -6.91 9.00
CA ALA A 153 -5.24 -7.71 10.23
C ALA A 153 -4.29 -7.14 11.30
N ILE A 154 -3.07 -6.77 10.90
CA ILE A 154 -2.12 -6.07 11.78
C ILE A 154 -2.71 -4.76 12.30
N TRP A 155 -3.35 -3.98 11.41
CA TRP A 155 -4.02 -2.73 11.80
C TRP A 155 -5.06 -2.95 12.90
N ILE A 156 -5.87 -4.01 12.77
CA ILE A 156 -6.91 -4.36 13.74
C ILE A 156 -6.29 -4.84 15.06
N LEU A 157 -5.24 -5.67 14.99
CA LEU A 157 -4.55 -6.22 16.17
C LEU A 157 -3.86 -5.15 17.02
N ASP A 158 -3.30 -4.12 16.39
CA ASP A 158 -2.68 -3.00 17.09
C ASP A 158 -3.70 -1.93 17.54
N GLU A 159 -5.00 -2.22 17.39
CA GLU A 159 -6.10 -1.35 17.84
C GLU A 159 -5.99 0.08 17.29
N HIS A 160 -5.47 0.25 16.06
CA HIS A 160 -5.28 1.57 15.46
C HIS A 160 -6.64 2.25 15.26
N ASP A 161 -6.85 3.32 16.03
CA ASP A 161 -8.10 4.05 16.12
C ASP A 161 -8.16 5.20 15.11
N LYS A 162 -9.39 5.53 14.66
CA LYS A 162 -9.65 6.51 13.60
C LYS A 162 -9.06 7.89 13.94
N LYS A 163 -7.84 8.22 13.50
CA LYS A 163 -7.35 9.60 13.49
C LYS A 163 -6.68 9.89 12.17
N GLU A 164 -6.95 11.10 11.67
CA GLU A 164 -6.28 11.68 10.52
C GLU A 164 -4.76 11.59 10.71
N VAL A 165 -4.11 10.64 10.04
CA VAL A 165 -2.65 10.61 9.97
C VAL A 165 -2.18 11.51 8.83
N HIS A 166 -2.51 12.80 8.93
CA HIS A 166 -1.97 13.81 8.03
C HIS A 166 -0.52 14.15 8.42
N ASP A 167 0.28 14.44 7.40
CA ASP A 167 1.74 14.52 7.43
C ASP A 167 2.30 15.43 8.54
N CYS A 168 2.67 14.86 9.68
CA CYS A 168 3.90 15.28 10.36
C CYS A 168 5.06 14.52 9.68
N ASP A 169 5.29 14.79 8.40
CA ASP A 169 6.46 14.26 7.72
C ASP A 169 7.67 15.01 8.26
N THR A 170 8.59 14.24 8.85
CA THR A 170 9.93 14.58 9.34
C THR A 170 10.11 14.86 10.84
N TRP A 171 11.22 14.29 11.29
CA TRP A 171 11.92 14.29 12.56
C TRP A 171 12.31 15.69 13.10
N LEU A 172 11.60 16.77 12.71
CA LEU A 172 11.97 18.16 12.99
C LEU A 172 10.98 18.94 13.88
N GLU A 173 9.81 18.41 14.23
CA GLU A 173 8.86 19.16 15.09
C GLU A 173 9.09 18.97 16.60
N GLY A 174 9.96 18.04 17.00
CA GLY A 174 10.29 17.78 18.41
C GLY A 174 11.56 18.49 18.95
N ASN A 175 12.40 19.06 18.08
CA ASN A 175 13.71 19.62 18.46
C ASN A 175 13.76 21.16 18.41
N SER A 176 12.62 21.84 18.54
CA SER A 176 12.56 23.30 18.65
C SER A 176 12.68 23.83 20.09
N HIS A 177 13.23 23.05 21.04
CA HIS A 177 13.45 23.51 22.41
C HIS A 177 14.89 23.22 22.86
N GLY A 178 15.83 24.07 22.46
CA GLY A 178 17.24 23.94 22.83
C GLY A 178 18.08 25.19 22.58
N LYS A 179 17.94 26.18 23.47
CA LYS A 179 18.83 27.32 23.74
C LYS A 179 18.91 28.44 22.70
N LYS A 180 18.07 29.46 22.91
CA LYS A 180 18.55 30.85 22.88
C LYS A 180 19.24 31.14 24.21
N THR A 181 20.55 31.30 24.18
CA THR A 181 21.35 32.19 25.05
C THR A 181 22.65 32.46 24.32
#